data_AF-A0A5M6J2S5-F1
#
_entry.id   AF-A0A5M6J2S5-F1
#
_cell.length_a   1.000
_cell.length_b   1.000
_cell.length_c   1.000
_cell.angle_alpha   90.00
_cell.angle_beta   90.00
_cell.angle_gamma   90.00
#
_symmetry.space_group_name_H-M   'P 1'
#
loop_
_entity.id
_entity.type
_entity.pdbx_description
1 polymer ?
#
loop_
_entity_poly.entity_id
_entity_poly.type
_entity_poly.pdbx_seq_one_letter_code
_entity_poly.pdbx_strand_id
1 'polypeptide(L)'
;MAWTGSLNVQETFFLGVTCTSVGLLLAAALHDTATRTIPNWIPAALAIAGLLLRAQDGNLAMNLGIAVLLLALFGCLWLRGYVGGGDMKLIPAAALALPPHDIPTFLLSMALAGGVVALVYLALSAVVRRPPPGRRHGLPSRLLKAEAWRIYQRGAIPYGVAIAAGSLPLLVHTLSG
;
A
#
# COMPACT_ATOMS: atom_id res chain seq x y z
N MET A 1 -41.15 -9.75 6.10
CA MET A 1 -39.86 -10.44 5.87
C MET A 1 -38.80 -9.67 6.63
N ALA A 2 -38.60 -9.99 7.90
CA ALA A 2 -37.78 -9.20 8.81
C ALA A 2 -36.30 -9.59 8.64
N TRP A 3 -35.53 -8.71 8.02
CA TRP A 3 -34.07 -8.73 8.04
C TRP A 3 -33.62 -8.39 9.46
N THR A 4 -33.46 -9.39 10.32
CA THR A 4 -32.81 -9.25 11.64
C THR A 4 -31.56 -10.12 11.66
N GLY A 5 -30.68 -9.90 10.69
CA GLY A 5 -29.33 -10.46 10.70
C GLY A 5 -28.46 -9.64 11.65
N SER A 6 -28.53 -9.92 12.95
CA SER A 6 -27.51 -9.43 13.86
C SER A 6 -26.20 -10.13 13.53
N LEU A 7 -25.21 -9.37 13.04
CA LEU A 7 -23.86 -9.90 12.85
C LEU A 7 -23.35 -10.48 14.18
N ASN A 8 -22.72 -11.65 14.10
CA ASN A 8 -22.08 -12.23 15.28
C ASN A 8 -20.94 -11.32 15.75
N VAL A 9 -20.55 -11.41 17.02
CA VAL A 9 -19.44 -10.62 17.58
C VAL A 9 -18.15 -10.84 16.79
N GLN A 10 -17.91 -12.07 16.35
CA GLN A 10 -16.74 -12.45 15.56
C GLN A 10 -16.75 -11.82 14.15
N GLU A 11 -17.90 -11.83 13.47
CA GLU A 11 -18.07 -11.20 12.15
C GLU A 11 -17.90 -9.67 12.24
N THR A 12 -18.50 -9.05 13.27
CA THR A 12 -18.38 -7.61 13.50
C THR A 12 -16.93 -7.21 13.77
N PHE A 13 -16.20 -8.02 14.54
CA PHE A 13 -14.78 -7.80 14.78
C PHE A 13 -13.98 -7.95 13.48
N PHE A 14 -14.19 -9.02 12.71
CA PHE A 14 -13.51 -9.26 11.44
C PHE A 14 -13.71 -8.09 10.47
N LEU A 15 -14.96 -7.66 10.30
CA LEU A 15 -15.31 -6.49 9.49
C LEU A 15 -14.61 -5.22 9.98
N GLY A 16 -14.62 -4.95 11.28
CA GLY A 16 -13.96 -3.79 11.86
C GLY A 16 -12.46 -3.76 11.60
N VAL A 17 -11.77 -4.89 11.76
CA VAL A 17 -10.33 -4.99 11.52
C VAL A 17 -10.00 -4.90 10.02
N THR A 18 -10.79 -5.52 9.15
CA THR A 18 -10.59 -5.41 7.70
C THR A 18 -10.81 -3.98 7.19
N CYS A 19 -11.86 -3.30 7.65
CA CYS A 19 -12.09 -1.89 7.35
C CYS A 19 -10.94 -1.00 7.86
N THR A 20 -10.38 -1.31 9.03
CA THR A 20 -9.22 -0.61 9.57
C THR A 20 -7.99 -0.81 8.66
N SER A 21 -7.73 -2.04 8.22
CA SER A 21 -6.64 -2.37 7.28
C SER A 21 -6.77 -1.60 5.96
N VAL A 22 -7.98 -1.53 5.40
CA VAL A 22 -8.29 -0.72 4.20
C VAL A 22 -7.98 0.75 4.44
N GLY A 23 -8.44 1.32 5.57
CA GLY A 23 -8.17 2.71 5.94
C GLY A 23 -6.67 3.00 6.08
N LEU A 24 -5.91 2.09 6.68
CA LEU A 24 -4.45 2.21 6.83
C LEU A 24 -3.73 2.16 5.48
N LEU A 25 -4.15 1.28 4.57
CA LEU A 25 -3.59 1.20 3.21
C LEU A 25 -3.85 2.47 2.40
N LEU A 26 -5.07 3.02 2.50
CA LEU A 26 -5.41 4.31 1.88
C LEU A 26 -4.58 5.44 2.50
N ALA A 27 -4.44 5.47 3.82
CA ALA A 27 -3.59 6.45 4.50
C ALA A 27 -2.13 6.34 4.05
N ALA A 28 -1.60 5.11 3.89
CA ALA A 28 -0.26 4.88 3.37
C ALA A 28 -0.10 5.44 1.95
N ALA A 29 -1.04 5.16 1.06
CA ALA A 29 -1.04 5.65 -0.32
C ALA A 29 -1.13 7.19 -0.39
N LEU A 30 -1.95 7.81 0.47
CA LEU A 30 -2.06 9.27 0.57
C LEU A 30 -0.76 9.90 1.09
N HIS A 31 -0.17 9.34 2.14
CA HIS A 31 1.10 9.81 2.69
C HIS A 31 2.23 9.67 1.66
N ASP A 32 2.28 8.54 0.96
CA ASP A 32 3.30 8.27 -0.04
C ASP A 32 3.17 9.21 -1.25
N THR A 33 1.96 9.47 -1.74
CA THR A 33 1.75 10.45 -2.83
C THR A 33 2.08 11.90 -2.40
N ALA A 34 1.63 12.32 -1.23
CA ALA A 34 1.82 13.70 -0.76
C ALA A 34 3.29 13.97 -0.37
N THR A 35 3.85 13.10 0.47
CA THR A 35 5.13 13.32 1.16
C THR A 35 6.26 12.43 0.69
N ARG A 36 6.01 11.40 -0.14
CA ARG A 36 6.98 10.36 -0.53
C ARG A 36 7.60 9.66 0.68
N THR A 37 6.85 9.63 1.79
CA THR A 37 7.25 8.98 3.02
C THR A 37 6.04 8.23 3.58
N ILE A 38 6.26 7.00 4.02
CA ILE A 38 5.26 6.21 4.74
C ILE A 38 5.68 6.21 6.21
N PRO A 39 4.90 6.84 7.11
CA PRO A 39 5.18 6.84 8.53
C PRO A 39 5.23 5.41 9.09
N ASN A 40 6.22 5.10 9.94
CA ASN A 40 6.44 3.75 10.47
C ASN A 40 5.24 3.18 11.25
N TRP A 41 4.38 4.03 11.79
CA TRP A 41 3.20 3.60 12.53
C TRP A 41 2.14 2.94 11.63
N ILE A 42 2.07 3.30 10.34
CA ILE A 42 1.09 2.74 9.41
C ILE A 42 1.34 1.24 9.14
N PRO A 43 2.53 0.82 8.66
CA PRO A 43 2.82 -0.61 8.46
C PRO A 43 2.82 -1.38 9.78
N ALA A 44 3.18 -0.75 10.91
CA ALA A 44 3.09 -1.39 12.23
C ALA A 44 1.62 -1.67 12.63
N ALA A 45 0.74 -0.67 12.49
CA ALA A 45 -0.69 -0.84 12.76
C ALA A 45 -1.33 -1.86 11.81
N LEU A 46 -0.94 -1.85 10.53
CA LEU A 46 -1.42 -2.81 9.53
C LEU A 46 -0.97 -4.24 9.85
N ALA A 47 0.28 -4.42 10.31
CA ALA A 47 0.75 -5.72 10.77
C ALA A 47 -0.04 -6.19 12.00
N ILE A 48 -0.33 -5.33 12.98
CA ILE A 48 -1.15 -5.71 14.13
C ILE A 48 -2.56 -6.13 13.67
N ALA A 49 -3.19 -5.36 12.79
CA ALA A 49 -4.48 -5.71 12.22
C ALA A 49 -4.45 -7.06 11.49
N GLY A 50 -3.40 -7.31 10.69
CA GLY A 50 -3.21 -8.60 10.01
C GLY A 50 -3.05 -9.77 10.99
N LEU A 51 -2.28 -9.61 12.07
CA LEU A 51 -2.18 -10.64 13.11
C LEU A 51 -3.54 -10.97 13.73
N LEU A 52 -4.35 -9.95 14.03
CA LEU A 52 -5.68 -10.13 14.59
C LEU A 52 -6.60 -10.89 13.62
N LEU A 53 -6.56 -10.58 12.32
CA LEU A 53 -7.31 -11.32 11.30
C LEU A 53 -6.85 -12.78 11.20
N ARG A 54 -5.53 -13.01 11.10
CA ARG A 54 -4.98 -14.36 10.89
C ARG A 54 -5.08 -15.26 12.13
N ALA A 55 -5.19 -14.67 13.32
CA ALA A 55 -5.46 -15.41 14.56
C ALA A 55 -6.86 -16.04 14.55
N GLN A 56 -7.84 -15.44 13.85
CA GLN A 56 -9.19 -16.00 13.73
C GLN A 56 -9.27 -17.13 12.71
N ASP A 57 -8.58 -16.98 11.59
CA ASP A 57 -8.65 -17.93 10.48
C ASP A 57 -7.68 -19.12 10.63
N GLY A 58 -6.95 -19.22 11.75
CA GLY A 58 -5.96 -20.28 12.01
C GLY A 58 -4.70 -20.23 11.16
N ASN A 59 -4.56 -19.23 10.28
CA ASN A 59 -3.45 -19.11 9.32
C ASN A 59 -2.26 -18.28 9.84
N LEU A 60 -2.25 -17.95 11.13
CA LEU A 60 -1.26 -17.07 11.76
C LEU A 60 0.19 -17.47 11.48
N ALA A 61 0.53 -18.75 11.70
CA ALA A 61 1.90 -19.23 11.52
C ALA A 61 2.38 -19.13 10.07
N MET A 62 1.52 -19.51 9.11
CA MET A 62 1.81 -19.41 7.68
C MET A 62 2.03 -17.96 7.25
N ASN A 63 1.11 -17.07 7.61
CA ASN A 63 1.20 -15.66 7.27
C ASN A 63 2.41 -14.97 7.92
N LEU A 64 2.73 -15.30 9.17
CA LEU A 64 3.94 -14.83 9.83
C LEU A 64 5.19 -15.26 9.06
N GLY A 65 5.27 -16.54 8.66
CA GLY A 65 6.38 -17.04 7.85
C GLY A 65 6.52 -16.29 6.53
N ILE A 66 5.41 -16.05 5.83
CA ILE A 66 5.39 -15.30 4.57
C ILE A 66 5.79 -13.83 4.79
N ALA A 67 5.26 -13.17 5.82
CA ALA A 67 5.60 -11.79 6.13
C ALA A 67 7.08 -11.62 6.48
N VAL A 68 7.66 -12.55 7.25
CA VAL A 68 9.10 -12.56 7.55
C VAL A 68 9.93 -12.76 6.28
N LEU A 69 9.52 -13.68 5.39
CA LEU A 69 10.21 -13.92 4.12
C LEU A 69 10.16 -12.68 3.22
N LEU A 70 8.99 -12.03 3.10
CA LEU A 70 8.84 -10.79 2.34
C LEU A 70 9.67 -9.66 2.96
N LEU A 71 9.66 -9.51 4.29
CA LEU A 71 10.47 -8.51 4.97
C LEU A 71 11.98 -8.74 4.72
N ALA A 72 12.44 -9.98 4.76
CA ALA A 72 13.83 -10.32 4.46
C ALA A 72 14.20 -10.02 2.99
N LEU A 73 13.32 -10.38 2.06
CA LEU A 73 13.51 -10.15 0.62
C LEU A 73 13.55 -8.66 0.29
N PHE A 74 12.51 -7.91 0.69
CA PHE A 74 12.43 -6.47 0.42
C PHE A 74 13.42 -5.67 1.27
N GLY A 75 13.78 -6.15 2.47
CA GLY A 75 14.88 -5.60 3.27
C GLY A 75 16.23 -5.73 2.55
N CYS A 76 16.50 -6.88 1.92
CA CYS A 76 17.68 -7.07 1.09
C CYS A 76 17.72 -6.11 -0.11
N LEU A 77 16.56 -5.81 -0.72
CA LEU A 77 16.46 -4.86 -1.82
C LEU A 77 16.62 -3.41 -1.35
N TRP A 78 16.09 -3.08 -0.16
CA TRP A 78 16.25 -1.77 0.47
C TRP A 78 17.71 -1.47 0.82
N LEU A 79 18.45 -2.44 1.38
CA LEU A 79 19.88 -2.29 1.68
C LEU A 79 20.72 -2.02 0.42
N ARG A 80 20.26 -2.46 -0.75
CA ARG A 80 20.87 -2.20 -2.06
C ARG A 80 20.38 -0.89 -2.72
N GLY A 81 19.45 -0.19 -2.08
CA GLY A 81 18.87 1.07 -2.58
C GLY A 81 17.83 0.89 -3.69
N TYR A 82 17.34 -0.32 -3.95
CA TYR A 82 16.35 -0.57 -5.02
C TYR A 82 14.91 -0.27 -4.62
N VAL A 83 14.59 -0.38 -3.32
CA VAL A 83 13.23 -0.23 -2.78
C VAL A 83 13.26 0.80 -1.65
N GLY A 84 12.19 1.56 -1.47
CA GLY A 84 12.06 2.53 -0.38
C GLY A 84 11.93 1.86 1.00
N GLY A 85 12.42 2.53 2.04
CA GLY A 85 12.34 2.01 3.41
C GLY A 85 10.90 1.92 3.96
N GLY A 86 9.97 2.67 3.38
CA GLY A 86 8.53 2.54 3.66
C GLY A 86 7.95 1.27 3.05
N ASP A 87 8.23 1.03 1.76
CA ASP A 87 7.68 -0.09 0.99
C ASP A 87 8.13 -1.43 1.54
N MET A 88 9.41 -1.56 1.95
CA MET A 88 9.90 -2.81 2.53
C MET A 88 9.15 -3.23 3.79
N LYS A 89 8.53 -2.29 4.51
CA LYS A 89 7.74 -2.55 5.72
C LYS A 89 6.26 -2.72 5.40
N LEU A 90 5.74 -1.96 4.42
CA LEU A 90 4.33 -1.98 4.08
C LEU A 90 3.93 -3.25 3.31
N ILE A 91 4.77 -3.75 2.40
CA ILE A 91 4.51 -4.99 1.65
C ILE A 91 4.30 -6.20 2.57
N PRO A 92 5.20 -6.54 3.51
CA PRO A 92 4.98 -7.66 4.42
C PRO A 92 3.80 -7.42 5.37
N ALA A 93 3.53 -6.18 5.79
CA ALA A 93 2.35 -5.85 6.60
C ALA A 93 1.04 -6.07 5.83
N ALA A 94 0.98 -5.68 4.55
CA ALA A 94 -0.17 -5.92 3.68
C ALA A 94 -0.38 -7.42 3.41
N ALA A 95 0.70 -8.16 3.16
CA ALA A 95 0.63 -9.62 2.99
C ALA A 95 0.09 -10.33 4.26
N LEU A 96 0.43 -9.82 5.45
CA LEU A 96 -0.08 -10.35 6.71
C LEU A 96 -1.60 -10.12 6.89
N ALA A 97 -2.12 -9.02 6.34
CA ALA A 97 -3.55 -8.70 6.38
C ALA A 97 -4.39 -9.55 5.41
N LEU A 98 -3.76 -10.19 4.42
CA LEU A 98 -4.44 -11.00 3.41
C LEU A 98 -4.42 -12.49 3.75
N PRO A 99 -5.40 -13.28 3.30
CA PRO A 99 -5.31 -14.73 3.33
C PRO A 99 -4.09 -15.24 2.55
N PRO A 100 -3.46 -16.35 2.96
CA PRO A 100 -2.22 -16.83 2.35
C PRO A 100 -2.36 -17.18 0.86
N HIS A 101 -3.55 -17.63 0.44
CA HIS A 101 -3.84 -17.96 -0.96
C HIS A 101 -3.94 -16.73 -1.87
N ASP A 102 -4.20 -15.55 -1.32
CA ASP A 102 -4.32 -14.29 -2.07
C ASP A 102 -2.97 -13.58 -2.24
N ILE A 103 -1.94 -13.96 -1.46
CA ILE A 103 -0.63 -13.29 -1.48
C ILE A 103 0.03 -13.32 -2.87
N PRO A 104 0.02 -14.41 -3.65
CA PRO A 104 0.56 -14.40 -5.02
C PRO A 104 -0.17 -13.39 -5.92
N THR A 105 -1.51 -13.34 -5.84
CA THR A 105 -2.34 -12.40 -6.60
C THR A 105 -2.07 -10.96 -6.18
N PHE A 106 -1.87 -10.72 -4.88
CA PHE A 106 -1.44 -9.43 -4.34
C PHE A 106 -0.10 -9.00 -4.92
N LEU A 107 0.91 -9.87 -4.88
CA LEU A 107 2.24 -9.54 -5.38
C LEU A 107 2.24 -9.23 -6.88
N LEU A 108 1.48 -10.01 -7.66
CA LEU A 108 1.34 -9.81 -9.10
C LEU A 108 0.59 -8.51 -9.42
N SER A 109 -0.56 -8.27 -8.78
CA SER A 109 -1.35 -7.06 -8.99
C SER A 109 -0.62 -5.79 -8.55
N MET A 110 0.10 -5.84 -7.42
CA MET A 110 0.99 -4.77 -6.98
C MET A 110 2.11 -4.52 -8.00
N ALA A 111 2.77 -5.57 -8.52
CA ALA A 111 3.83 -5.42 -9.51
C ALA A 111 3.30 -4.80 -10.82
N LEU A 112 2.11 -5.22 -11.28
CA LEU A 112 1.45 -4.64 -12.45
C LEU A 112 1.07 -3.17 -12.22
N ALA A 113 0.46 -2.85 -11.09
CA ALA A 113 0.11 -1.47 -10.73
C ALA A 113 1.37 -0.59 -10.65
N GLY A 114 2.43 -1.08 -10.01
CA GLY A 114 3.73 -0.40 -9.93
C GLY A 114 4.35 -0.20 -11.32
N GLY A 115 4.25 -1.19 -12.21
CA GLY A 115 4.69 -1.08 -13.60
C GLY A 115 3.92 -0.01 -14.38
N VAL A 116 2.59 0.04 -14.23
CA VAL A 116 1.76 1.09 -14.83
C VAL A 116 2.16 2.47 -14.32
N VAL A 117 2.31 2.64 -13.00
CA VAL A 117 2.76 3.91 -12.42
C VAL A 117 4.15 4.29 -12.95
N ALA A 118 5.09 3.34 -13.03
CA ALA A 118 6.41 3.59 -13.57
C ALA A 118 6.38 4.02 -15.04
N LEU A 119 5.55 3.38 -15.88
CA LEU A 119 5.37 3.76 -17.28
C LEU A 119 4.76 5.16 -17.41
N VAL A 120 3.77 5.51 -16.57
CA VAL A 120 3.18 6.86 -16.54
C VAL A 120 4.23 7.90 -16.18
N TYR A 121 5.03 7.66 -15.13
CA TYR A 121 6.10 8.57 -14.73
C TYR A 121 7.20 8.68 -15.79
N LEU A 122 7.54 7.59 -16.47
CA LEU A 122 8.49 7.59 -17.57
C LEU A 122 7.98 8.41 -18.76
N ALA A 123 6.73 8.21 -19.17
CA ALA A 123 6.10 8.98 -20.23
C ALA A 123 6.03 10.48 -19.88
N LEU A 124 5.64 10.81 -18.65
CA LEU A 124 5.65 12.18 -18.15
C LEU A 124 7.07 12.76 -18.12
N SER A 125 8.08 11.99 -17.74
CA SER A 125 9.48 12.46 -17.72
C SER A 125 10.02 12.82 -19.10
N ALA A 126 9.50 12.19 -20.16
CA ALA A 126 9.85 12.53 -21.55
C ALA A 126 9.21 13.85 -22.02
N VAL A 127 8.09 14.25 -21.41
CA VAL A 127 7.31 15.44 -21.79
C VAL A 127 7.62 16.64 -20.88
N VAL A 128 7.85 16.40 -19.58
CA VAL A 128 8.05 17.44 -18.57
C VAL A 128 9.42 18.08 -18.74
N ARG A 129 9.41 19.35 -19.17
CA ARG A 129 10.61 20.20 -19.22
C ARG A 129 10.90 20.83 -17.85
N ARG A 130 12.13 21.32 -17.67
CA ARG A 130 12.57 22.04 -16.46
C ARG A 130 11.53 23.11 -16.08
N PRO A 131 10.90 23.03 -14.90
CA PRO A 131 9.88 24.00 -14.51
C PRO A 131 10.48 25.42 -14.40
N PRO A 132 9.82 26.48 -14.91
CA PRO A 132 10.37 27.83 -14.87
C PRO A 132 10.54 28.34 -13.42
N PRO A 133 11.60 29.11 -13.13
CA PRO A 133 11.79 29.76 -11.83
C PRO A 133 10.65 30.77 -11.57
N GLY A 134 10.18 30.88 -10.33
CA GLY A 134 9.10 31.81 -9.94
C GLY A 134 8.00 31.20 -9.06
N ARG A 135 7.39 32.04 -8.20
CA ARG A 135 6.23 31.69 -7.35
C ARG A 135 4.95 31.75 -8.20
N ARG A 136 4.30 30.60 -8.43
CA ARG A 136 2.93 30.58 -8.95
C ARG A 136 1.94 30.80 -7.80
N HIS A 137 0.91 31.61 -8.03
CA HIS A 137 -0.17 31.85 -7.08
C HIS A 137 -1.18 30.70 -7.15
N GLY A 138 -1.57 30.15 -5.99
CA GLY A 138 -2.51 29.03 -5.83
C GLY A 138 -1.89 27.74 -5.26
N LEU A 139 -2.66 27.02 -4.43
CA LEU A 139 -2.30 25.70 -3.91
C LEU A 139 -2.14 24.62 -5.01
N PRO A 140 -3.06 24.47 -6.00
CA PRO A 140 -2.93 23.40 -7.00
C PRO A 140 -1.74 23.62 -7.95
N SER A 141 -1.44 24.87 -8.28
CA SER A 141 -0.30 25.25 -9.12
C SER A 141 1.05 25.02 -8.42
N ARG A 142 1.09 25.01 -7.07
CA ARG A 142 2.26 24.61 -6.28
C ARG A 142 2.46 23.10 -6.27
N LEU A 143 1.39 22.31 -6.11
CA LEU A 143 1.45 20.85 -6.12
C LEU A 143 1.89 20.32 -7.48
N LEU A 144 1.29 20.81 -8.57
CA LEU A 144 1.68 20.45 -9.94
C LEU A 144 3.12 20.82 -10.26
N LYS A 145 3.60 21.97 -9.77
CA LYS A 145 5.00 22.37 -9.94
C LYS A 145 5.94 21.49 -9.12
N ALA A 146 5.57 21.13 -7.89
CA ALA A 146 6.34 20.22 -7.05
C ALA A 146 6.45 18.84 -7.71
N GLU A 147 5.35 18.29 -8.22
CA GLU A 147 5.34 17.04 -8.99
C GLU A 147 6.14 17.14 -10.28
N ALA A 148 6.00 18.21 -11.07
CA ALA A 148 6.80 18.41 -12.28
C ALA A 148 8.31 18.50 -11.97
N TRP A 149 8.68 19.10 -10.83
CA TRP A 149 10.07 19.17 -10.39
C TRP A 149 10.59 17.80 -9.93
N ARG A 150 9.76 17.02 -9.22
CA ARG A 150 10.06 15.63 -8.84
C ARG A 150 10.25 14.73 -10.07
N ILE A 151 9.35 14.82 -11.06
CA ILE A 151 9.44 14.07 -12.32
C ILE A 151 10.71 14.46 -13.08
N TYR A 152 11.00 15.77 -13.20
CA TYR A 152 12.21 16.27 -13.84
C TYR A 152 13.50 15.75 -13.17
N GLN A 153 13.50 15.63 -11.84
CA GLN A 153 14.63 15.10 -11.07
C GLN A 153 14.65 13.56 -10.97
N ARG A 154 13.74 12.85 -11.65
CA ARG A 154 13.58 11.39 -11.53
C ARG A 154 13.40 10.94 -10.07
N GLY A 155 12.61 11.68 -9.30
CA GLY A 155 12.31 11.39 -7.91
C GLY A 155 11.60 10.05 -7.71
N ALA A 156 11.72 9.49 -6.51
CA ALA A 156 11.18 8.17 -6.13
C ALA A 156 9.68 8.07 -6.42
N ILE A 157 9.24 7.01 -7.11
CA ILE A 157 7.85 6.78 -7.52
C ILE A 157 6.98 6.40 -6.30
N PRO A 158 5.71 6.88 -6.20
CA PRO A 158 4.87 6.55 -5.06
C PRO A 158 4.36 5.10 -5.15
N TYR A 159 5.11 4.17 -4.56
CA TYR A 159 4.85 2.74 -4.60
C TYR A 159 3.74 2.30 -3.62
N GLY A 160 3.45 3.10 -2.59
CA GLY A 160 2.33 2.90 -1.67
C GLY A 160 0.98 2.84 -2.37
N VAL A 161 0.81 3.55 -3.50
CA VAL A 161 -0.38 3.44 -4.35
C VAL A 161 -0.48 2.07 -5.00
N ALA A 162 0.65 1.51 -5.47
CA ALA A 162 0.67 0.18 -6.07
C ALA A 162 0.37 -0.91 -5.03
N ILE A 163 0.91 -0.76 -3.81
CA ILE A 163 0.62 -1.68 -2.70
C ILE A 163 -0.87 -1.63 -2.33
N ALA A 164 -1.45 -0.44 -2.21
CA ALA A 164 -2.88 -0.28 -1.95
C ALA A 164 -3.72 -0.86 -3.10
N ALA A 165 -3.37 -0.57 -4.36
CA ALA A 165 -4.08 -1.07 -5.52
C ALA A 165 -4.09 -2.61 -5.61
N GLY A 166 -2.99 -3.26 -5.24
CA GLY A 166 -2.91 -4.73 -5.23
C GLY A 166 -3.63 -5.38 -4.04
N SER A 167 -3.73 -4.71 -2.89
CA SER A 167 -4.28 -5.29 -1.65
C SER A 167 -5.77 -5.01 -1.46
N LEU A 168 -6.27 -3.85 -1.86
CA LEU A 168 -7.66 -3.44 -1.63
C LEU A 168 -8.70 -4.37 -2.26
N PRO A 169 -8.58 -4.79 -3.54
CA PRO A 169 -9.58 -5.68 -4.15
C PRO A 169 -9.68 -7.03 -3.43
N LEU A 170 -8.55 -7.52 -2.93
CA LEU A 170 -8.47 -8.80 -2.21
C LEU A 170 -9.09 -8.68 -0.82
N LEU A 171 -8.80 -7.60 -0.09
CA LEU A 171 -9.47 -7.32 1.19
C LEU A 171 -10.98 -7.16 1.01
N VAL A 172 -11.43 -6.49 -0.04
CA VAL A 172 -12.87 -6.36 -0.34
C VAL A 172 -13.48 -7.71 -0.68
N HIS A 173 -12.78 -8.56 -1.45
CA HIS A 173 -13.24 -9.90 -1.76
C HIS A 173 -13.46 -10.74 -0.49
N THR A 174 -12.56 -10.63 0.50
CA THR A 174 -12.73 -11.30 1.81
C THR A 174 -13.90 -10.79 2.64
N LEU A 175 -14.49 -9.63 2.30
CA LEU A 175 -15.73 -9.14 2.92
C LEU A 175 -16.99 -9.71 2.25
N SER A 176 -16.87 -10.19 1.02
CA SER A 176 -18.00 -10.64 0.19
C SER A 176 -18.20 -12.15 0.15
N GLY A 177 -17.23 -12.92 0.63
CA GLY A 177 -17.27 -14.39 0.71
C GLY A 177 -17.44 -14.86 2.14
#